data_AF-A0A6G1YR46-F1
#
_entry.id   AF-A0A6G1YR46-F1
#
_cell.length_a   1.000
_cell.length_b   1.000
_cell.length_c   1.000
_cell.angle_alpha   90.00
_cell.angle_beta   90.00
_cell.angle_gamma   90.00
#
_symmetry.space_group_name_H-M   'P 1'
#
loop_
_entity.id
_entity.type
_entity.pdbx_description
1 polymer ?
#
loop_
_entity_poly.entity_id
_entity_poly.type
_entity_poly.pdbx_seq_one_letter_code
_entity_poly.pdbx_strand_id
1 'polypeptide(L)'
;MTDAPVSSSSSSSTNNSQRNVSIVMSILIFTLIVDNLLYAFLFGGAQAKVLTSSFGISLFIIVVAVSYASALYLLSRFVSPIHRQIKTHSSRFNWIYKTLLISQYASAGIIAFMILQLILTSHYYVGLLIATIAISFTLAAIILGLLSYRFLSWYKSSNKNITVLLYGITFAVTAIGIGVIVAVNGSVILLENPSQIGGLQSVLKVYSSSSSDTTQSPKALILYQITYTPSRLGFVLYWIATALLLREYSRKLGRLKFWTLISLPLVSFLAASIFVSPDYQHSLLYDALLVLSALTAGGVLFGITFLIMARSMRRITTTSSTNTATHHNTLAYYLTISAFGTVLITVSLTSPVIYAPFPPFAAAAWSFLGLSSYLYSLGFYFSAISIAQDAKLRQSIRDIAAKESKLLGSIGTAHMEQEIQKKVLKLAKEQEKTLEEQTGVELHEWQQQQVEQENIQDYMAEVFAEVEKSRKKLEK
;
A
#
# COMPACT_ATOMS: atom_id res chain seq x y z
N MET A 1 30.05 11.03 -45.25
CA MET A 1 30.19 10.41 -43.92
C MET A 1 29.77 11.46 -42.91
N THR A 2 28.50 11.44 -42.54
CA THR A 2 27.85 12.45 -41.69
C THR A 2 27.54 11.79 -40.36
N ASP A 3 28.08 12.39 -39.30
CA ASP A 3 27.87 12.01 -37.91
C ASP A 3 26.39 12.08 -37.53
N ALA A 4 25.88 11.01 -36.93
CA ALA A 4 24.60 10.98 -36.24
C ALA A 4 24.87 10.84 -34.73
N PRO A 5 24.28 11.71 -33.88
CA PRO A 5 24.48 11.61 -32.44
C PRO A 5 23.58 10.52 -31.84
N VAL A 6 24.19 9.64 -31.06
CA VAL A 6 23.53 8.61 -30.25
C VAL A 6 23.23 9.18 -28.85
N SER A 7 22.06 8.79 -28.31
CA SER A 7 21.68 8.76 -26.88
C SER A 7 21.11 10.02 -26.18
N SER A 8 19.87 10.41 -26.54
CA SER A 8 19.03 11.28 -25.68
C SER A 8 17.55 10.83 -25.55
N SER A 9 17.15 9.72 -26.18
CA SER A 9 15.74 9.30 -26.28
C SER A 9 15.26 8.27 -25.23
N SER A 10 16.15 7.60 -24.50
CA SER A 10 15.77 6.55 -23.53
C SER A 10 15.44 7.09 -22.12
N SER A 11 16.05 8.19 -21.69
CA SER A 11 15.80 8.81 -20.37
C SER A 11 14.53 9.67 -20.34
N SER A 12 14.11 10.23 -21.47
CA SER A 12 12.90 11.06 -21.59
C SER A 12 11.61 10.22 -21.62
N SER A 13 11.65 9.02 -22.20
CA SER A 13 10.50 8.12 -22.31
C SER A 13 10.13 7.44 -20.97
N THR A 14 11.13 7.10 -20.14
CA THR A 14 10.92 6.49 -18.81
C THR A 14 10.37 7.48 -17.79
N ASN A 15 10.86 8.73 -17.79
CA ASN A 15 10.34 9.80 -16.94
C ASN A 15 8.88 10.18 -17.28
N ASN A 16 8.54 10.23 -18.57
CA ASN A 16 7.16 10.48 -19.01
C ASN A 16 6.22 9.34 -18.59
N SER A 17 6.66 8.08 -18.66
CA SER A 17 5.86 6.93 -18.23
C SER A 17 5.58 6.94 -16.72
N GLN A 18 6.57 7.29 -15.89
CA GLN A 18 6.37 7.39 -14.43
C GLN A 18 5.44 8.54 -14.05
N ARG A 19 5.56 9.69 -14.72
CA ARG A 19 4.64 10.83 -14.52
C ARG A 19 3.20 10.46 -14.86
N ASN A 20 2.99 9.77 -15.98
CA ASN A 20 1.67 9.33 -16.40
C ASN A 20 1.02 8.36 -15.40
N VAL A 21 1.80 7.42 -14.84
CA VAL A 21 1.29 6.52 -13.79
C VAL A 21 0.85 7.29 -12.56
N SER A 22 1.67 8.23 -12.07
CA SER A 22 1.30 9.03 -10.89
C SER A 22 0.00 9.81 -11.11
N ILE A 23 -0.20 10.37 -12.31
CA ILE A 23 -1.43 11.08 -12.67
C ILE A 23 -2.63 10.12 -12.64
N VAL A 24 -2.51 8.95 -13.26
CA VAL A 24 -3.60 7.96 -13.29
C VAL A 24 -3.92 7.42 -11.89
N MET A 25 -2.91 7.22 -11.04
CA MET A 25 -3.12 6.85 -9.63
C MET A 25 -3.89 7.94 -8.88
N SER A 26 -3.55 9.21 -9.08
CA SER A 26 -4.26 10.34 -8.46
C SER A 26 -5.70 10.44 -8.96
N ILE A 27 -5.96 10.24 -10.26
CA ILE A 27 -7.30 10.19 -10.83
C ILE A 27 -8.10 9.07 -10.18
N LEU A 28 -7.54 7.85 -10.11
CA LEU A 28 -8.20 6.71 -9.50
C LEU A 28 -8.57 6.99 -8.03
N ILE A 29 -7.60 7.46 -7.22
CA ILE A 29 -7.82 7.78 -5.81
C ILE A 29 -8.93 8.83 -5.67
N PHE A 30 -8.87 9.90 -6.46
CA PHE A 30 -9.87 10.96 -6.43
C PHE A 30 -11.26 10.43 -6.80
N THR A 31 -11.37 9.65 -7.87
CA THR A 31 -12.64 9.05 -8.30
C THR A 31 -13.23 8.14 -7.23
N LEU A 32 -12.41 7.33 -6.53
CA LEU A 32 -12.88 6.48 -5.44
C LEU A 32 -13.26 7.27 -4.17
N ILE A 33 -12.58 8.38 -3.88
CA ILE A 33 -13.02 9.30 -2.81
C ILE A 33 -14.39 9.90 -3.17
N VAL A 34 -14.60 10.30 -4.42
CA VAL A 34 -15.90 10.78 -4.90
C VAL A 34 -16.98 9.71 -4.78
N ASP A 35 -16.68 8.45 -5.13
CA ASP A 35 -17.60 7.32 -4.94
C ASP A 35 -18.07 7.19 -3.48
N ASN A 36 -17.12 7.25 -2.54
CA ASN A 36 -17.41 7.18 -1.11
C ASN A 36 -18.15 8.43 -0.58
N LEU A 37 -17.89 9.61 -1.15
CA LEU A 37 -18.65 10.82 -0.83
C LEU A 37 -20.11 10.69 -1.29
N LEU A 38 -20.34 10.20 -2.51
CA LEU A 38 -21.68 9.96 -3.04
C LEU A 38 -22.44 8.95 -2.18
N TYR A 39 -21.75 7.90 -1.71
CA TYR A 39 -22.29 6.96 -0.73
C TYR A 39 -22.72 7.66 0.57
N ALA A 40 -21.87 8.51 1.16
CA ALA A 40 -22.21 9.24 2.38
C ALA A 40 -23.41 10.19 2.19
N PHE A 41 -23.53 10.83 1.03
CA PHE A 41 -24.65 11.72 0.72
C PHE A 41 -25.99 10.98 0.56
N LEU A 42 -26.00 9.66 0.38
CA LEU A 42 -27.25 8.89 0.43
C LEU A 42 -27.91 8.87 1.82
N PHE A 43 -27.16 9.16 2.88
CA PHE A 43 -27.73 9.34 4.22
C PHE A 43 -28.34 10.74 4.42
N GLY A 44 -28.20 11.64 3.44
CA GLY A 44 -28.82 12.95 3.45
C GLY A 44 -30.19 12.92 2.79
N GLY A 45 -31.24 13.25 3.53
CA GLY A 45 -32.62 13.07 3.09
C GLY A 45 -32.97 13.74 1.75
N ALA A 46 -32.48 14.95 1.49
CA ALA A 46 -32.71 15.67 0.24
C ALA A 46 -31.80 15.15 -0.90
N GLN A 47 -30.55 14.83 -0.58
CA GLN A 47 -29.54 14.38 -1.52
C GLN A 47 -29.83 12.95 -2.01
N ALA A 48 -30.32 12.08 -1.13
CA ALA A 48 -30.71 10.70 -1.43
C ALA A 48 -31.76 10.62 -2.55
N LYS A 49 -32.74 11.53 -2.58
CA LYS A 49 -33.77 11.56 -3.62
C LYS A 49 -33.18 11.89 -5.00
N VAL A 50 -32.20 12.79 -5.05
CA VAL A 50 -31.50 13.15 -6.29
C VAL A 50 -30.59 12.00 -6.73
N LEU A 51 -29.86 11.39 -5.81
CA LEU A 51 -28.92 10.31 -6.08
C LEU A 51 -29.60 8.96 -6.41
N THR A 52 -30.84 8.74 -6.00
CA THR A 52 -31.62 7.54 -6.38
C THR A 52 -32.32 7.67 -7.74
N SER A 53 -32.27 8.86 -8.36
CA SER A 53 -32.83 9.12 -9.69
C SER A 53 -31.91 8.67 -10.82
N SER A 54 -32.37 8.80 -12.08
CA SER A 54 -31.57 8.55 -13.28
C SER A 54 -30.24 9.31 -13.29
N PHE A 55 -30.20 10.51 -12.70
CA PHE A 55 -28.97 11.30 -12.56
C PHE A 55 -27.92 10.56 -11.72
N GLY A 56 -28.30 9.97 -10.59
CA GLY A 56 -27.37 9.23 -9.76
C GLY A 56 -26.91 7.92 -10.40
N ILE A 57 -27.78 7.26 -11.19
CA ILE A 57 -27.37 6.10 -12.01
C ILE A 57 -26.29 6.52 -13.01
N SER A 58 -26.46 7.66 -13.71
CA SER A 58 -25.45 8.19 -14.61
C SER A 58 -24.13 8.50 -13.90
N LEU A 59 -24.18 9.12 -12.72
CA LEU A 59 -22.98 9.37 -11.90
C LEU A 59 -22.28 8.08 -11.51
N PHE A 60 -23.02 7.07 -11.06
CA PHE A 60 -22.46 5.76 -10.72
C PHE A 60 -21.73 5.12 -11.91
N ILE A 61 -22.33 5.16 -13.10
CA ILE A 61 -21.71 4.64 -14.33
C ILE A 61 -20.41 5.38 -14.64
N ILE A 62 -20.38 6.71 -14.53
CA ILE A 62 -19.17 7.52 -14.77
C ILE A 62 -18.06 7.14 -13.78
N VAL A 63 -18.38 7.03 -12.49
CA VAL A 63 -17.43 6.66 -11.44
C VAL A 63 -16.84 5.27 -11.70
N VAL A 64 -17.67 4.29 -12.04
CA VAL A 64 -17.22 2.93 -12.38
C VAL A 64 -16.35 2.96 -13.65
N ALA A 65 -16.78 3.65 -14.70
CA ALA A 65 -16.04 3.71 -15.96
C ALA A 65 -14.65 4.33 -15.78
N VAL A 66 -14.56 5.47 -15.08
CA VAL A 66 -13.28 6.17 -14.84
C VAL A 66 -12.36 5.34 -13.94
N SER A 67 -12.89 4.73 -12.88
CA SER A 67 -12.09 3.91 -11.95
C SER A 67 -11.54 2.66 -12.65
N TYR A 68 -12.37 1.90 -13.38
CA TYR A 68 -11.90 0.70 -14.09
C TYR A 68 -11.01 1.02 -15.30
N ALA A 69 -11.25 2.10 -16.04
CA ALA A 69 -10.33 2.56 -17.08
C ALA A 69 -8.95 2.88 -16.50
N SER A 70 -8.92 3.57 -15.36
CA SER A 70 -7.68 3.85 -14.63
C SER A 70 -7.01 2.56 -14.15
N ALA A 71 -7.78 1.60 -13.62
CA ALA A 71 -7.27 0.30 -13.18
C ALA A 71 -6.62 -0.50 -14.31
N LEU A 72 -7.26 -0.56 -15.47
CA LEU A 72 -6.77 -1.28 -16.65
C LEU A 72 -5.49 -0.63 -17.19
N TYR A 73 -5.43 0.71 -17.20
CA TYR A 73 -4.20 1.42 -17.54
C TYR A 73 -3.07 1.08 -16.58
N LEU A 74 -3.33 1.07 -15.26
CA LEU A 74 -2.32 0.72 -14.26
C LEU A 74 -1.88 -0.74 -14.37
N LEU A 75 -2.80 -1.69 -14.50
CA LEU A 75 -2.46 -3.09 -14.67
C LEU A 75 -1.61 -3.33 -15.91
N SER A 76 -1.94 -2.70 -17.03
CA SER A 76 -1.22 -2.87 -18.30
C SER A 76 0.12 -2.14 -18.35
N ARG A 77 0.16 -0.86 -17.94
CA ARG A 77 1.35 0.00 -18.12
C ARG A 77 2.29 -0.01 -16.92
N PHE A 78 1.79 -0.37 -15.75
CA PHE A 78 2.55 -0.31 -14.51
C PHE A 78 2.84 -1.68 -13.93
N VAL A 79 1.80 -2.49 -13.71
CA VAL A 79 1.97 -3.79 -13.04
C VAL A 79 2.51 -4.85 -13.99
N SER A 80 2.04 -4.89 -15.24
CA SER A 80 2.46 -5.91 -16.21
C SER A 80 3.97 -5.91 -16.50
N PRO A 81 4.64 -4.75 -16.70
CA PRO A 81 6.10 -4.73 -16.88
C PRO A 81 6.85 -5.28 -15.67
N ILE A 82 6.49 -4.86 -14.45
CA ILE A 82 7.11 -5.34 -13.21
C ILE A 82 6.87 -6.85 -13.07
N HIS A 83 5.66 -7.32 -13.34
CA HIS A 83 5.35 -8.74 -13.31
C HIS A 83 6.16 -9.54 -14.34
N ARG A 84 6.32 -9.04 -15.58
CA ARG A 84 7.12 -9.74 -16.61
C ARG A 84 8.57 -9.93 -16.18
N GLN A 85 9.15 -8.94 -15.50
CA GLN A 85 10.51 -9.04 -14.93
C GLN A 85 10.58 -10.09 -13.80
N ILE A 86 9.53 -10.25 -13.00
CA ILE A 86 9.50 -11.19 -11.86
C ILE A 86 9.11 -12.62 -12.31
N LYS A 87 8.32 -12.76 -13.37
CA LYS A 87 7.69 -14.02 -13.83
C LYS A 87 8.71 -15.09 -14.19
N THR A 88 9.89 -14.70 -14.66
CA THR A 88 10.92 -15.62 -15.15
C THR A 88 11.57 -16.46 -14.05
N HIS A 89 11.45 -16.07 -12.77
CA HIS A 89 12.18 -16.73 -11.67
C HIS A 89 11.31 -17.13 -10.46
N SER A 90 10.04 -16.71 -10.38
CA SER A 90 9.13 -17.06 -9.27
C SER A 90 7.72 -17.46 -9.72
N SER A 91 7.40 -18.74 -9.56
CA SER A 91 6.05 -19.28 -9.81
C SER A 91 4.98 -18.70 -8.87
N ARG A 92 5.35 -18.36 -7.63
CA ARG A 92 4.41 -17.81 -6.62
C ARG A 92 3.95 -16.39 -6.95
N PHE A 93 4.86 -15.50 -7.35
CA PHE A 93 4.48 -14.13 -7.75
C PHE A 93 3.62 -14.13 -9.02
N ASN A 94 3.84 -15.09 -9.92
CA ASN A 94 3.00 -15.30 -11.09
C ASN A 94 1.57 -15.73 -10.73
N TRP A 95 1.42 -16.61 -9.74
CA TRP A 95 0.10 -16.97 -9.22
C TRP A 95 -0.64 -15.75 -8.65
N ILE A 96 0.01 -14.97 -7.78
CA ILE A 96 -0.63 -13.78 -7.17
C ILE A 96 -1.06 -12.76 -8.24
N TYR A 97 -0.21 -12.48 -9.23
CA TYR A 97 -0.56 -11.55 -10.31
C TYR A 97 -1.71 -12.05 -11.18
N LYS A 98 -1.73 -13.36 -11.53
CA LYS A 98 -2.83 -13.94 -12.29
C LYS A 98 -4.14 -13.91 -11.50
N THR A 99 -4.11 -14.26 -10.22
CA THR A 99 -5.28 -14.19 -9.34
C THR A 99 -5.79 -12.75 -9.24
N LEU A 100 -4.89 -11.76 -9.14
CA LEU A 100 -5.25 -10.34 -9.19
C LEU A 100 -5.99 -9.99 -10.48
N LEU A 101 -5.43 -10.33 -11.65
CA LEU A 101 -6.09 -10.04 -12.93
C LEU A 101 -7.48 -10.68 -13.01
N ILE A 102 -7.58 -11.96 -12.68
CA ILE A 102 -8.85 -12.70 -12.69
C ILE A 102 -9.87 -12.02 -11.77
N SER A 103 -9.46 -11.66 -10.55
CA SER A 103 -10.34 -10.99 -9.59
C SER A 103 -10.83 -9.62 -10.11
N GLN A 104 -9.93 -8.82 -10.71
CA GLN A 104 -10.29 -7.48 -11.19
C GLN A 104 -11.26 -7.56 -12.38
N TYR A 105 -11.00 -8.46 -13.33
CA TYR A 105 -11.90 -8.67 -14.48
C TYR A 105 -13.23 -9.29 -14.04
N ALA A 106 -13.23 -10.22 -13.07
CA ALA A 106 -14.45 -10.78 -12.51
C ALA A 106 -15.30 -9.69 -11.84
N SER A 107 -14.71 -8.87 -10.97
CA SER A 107 -15.41 -7.73 -10.35
C SER A 107 -15.90 -6.72 -11.39
N ALA A 108 -15.11 -6.43 -12.44
CA ALA A 108 -15.54 -5.56 -13.54
C ALA A 108 -16.78 -6.12 -14.24
N GLY A 109 -16.78 -7.42 -14.55
CA GLY A 109 -17.90 -8.10 -15.19
C GLY A 109 -19.16 -8.10 -14.33
N ILE A 110 -19.03 -8.37 -13.02
CA ILE A 110 -20.15 -8.34 -12.08
C ILE A 110 -20.74 -6.93 -11.99
N ILE A 111 -19.91 -5.89 -11.86
CA ILE A 111 -20.40 -4.51 -11.80
C ILE A 111 -21.01 -4.07 -13.13
N ALA A 112 -20.44 -4.47 -14.28
CA ALA A 112 -21.03 -4.19 -15.59
C ALA A 112 -22.41 -4.84 -15.73
N PHE A 113 -22.57 -6.07 -15.24
CA PHE A 113 -23.86 -6.74 -15.19
C PHE A 113 -24.84 -6.05 -14.24
N MET A 114 -24.38 -5.57 -13.07
CA MET A 114 -25.20 -4.73 -12.17
C MET A 114 -25.64 -3.44 -12.85
N ILE A 115 -24.76 -2.76 -13.60
CA ILE A 115 -25.11 -1.54 -14.36
C ILE A 115 -26.19 -1.85 -15.39
N LEU A 116 -26.10 -2.98 -16.08
CA LEU A 116 -27.12 -3.40 -17.04
C LEU A 116 -28.49 -3.60 -16.36
N GLN A 117 -28.53 -4.18 -15.16
CA GLN A 117 -29.75 -4.29 -14.36
C GLN A 117 -30.30 -2.92 -13.94
N LEU A 118 -29.42 -2.00 -13.50
CA LEU A 118 -29.85 -0.64 -13.15
C LEU A 118 -30.52 0.08 -14.33
N ILE A 119 -29.98 -0.06 -15.54
CA ILE A 119 -30.52 0.59 -16.75
C ILE A 119 -31.83 -0.04 -17.19
N LEU A 120 -31.89 -1.39 -17.23
CA LEU A 120 -33.04 -2.10 -17.82
C LEU A 120 -34.21 -2.25 -16.85
N THR A 121 -33.92 -2.51 -15.58
CA THR A 121 -34.93 -2.95 -14.61
C THR A 121 -35.01 -2.06 -13.37
N SER A 122 -34.19 -1.01 -13.27
CA SER A 122 -34.16 -0.06 -12.14
C SER A 122 -34.01 -0.72 -10.76
N HIS A 123 -33.41 -1.91 -10.72
CA HIS A 123 -33.04 -2.63 -9.51
C HIS A 123 -31.74 -3.42 -9.76
N TYR A 124 -31.07 -3.86 -8.70
CA TYR A 124 -29.95 -4.79 -8.80
C TYR A 124 -30.08 -5.90 -7.76
N TYR A 125 -29.49 -7.06 -8.04
CA TYR A 125 -29.45 -8.15 -7.07
C TYR A 125 -28.37 -7.92 -6.02
N VAL A 126 -28.74 -8.01 -4.74
CA VAL A 126 -27.81 -7.81 -3.62
C VAL A 126 -26.68 -8.83 -3.63
N GLY A 127 -26.94 -10.05 -4.11
CA GLY A 127 -25.93 -11.10 -4.26
C GLY A 127 -24.74 -10.69 -5.16
N LEU A 128 -24.96 -9.85 -6.17
CA LEU A 128 -23.88 -9.35 -7.04
C LEU A 128 -22.96 -8.37 -6.31
N LEU A 129 -23.52 -7.53 -5.45
CA LEU A 129 -22.75 -6.63 -4.59
C LEU A 129 -21.92 -7.44 -3.59
N ILE A 130 -22.53 -8.41 -2.91
CA ILE A 130 -21.84 -9.31 -1.97
C ILE A 130 -20.71 -10.06 -2.69
N ALA A 131 -20.95 -10.59 -3.89
CA ALA A 131 -19.94 -11.29 -4.67
C ALA A 131 -18.75 -10.38 -5.00
N THR A 132 -19.01 -9.13 -5.39
CA THR A 132 -17.96 -8.14 -5.69
C THR A 132 -17.09 -7.85 -4.47
N ILE A 133 -17.72 -7.62 -3.31
CA ILE A 133 -17.03 -7.41 -2.03
C ILE A 133 -16.20 -8.64 -1.68
N ALA A 134 -16.81 -9.83 -1.71
CA ALA A 134 -16.17 -11.08 -1.33
C ALA A 134 -14.92 -11.37 -2.17
N ILE A 135 -14.98 -11.19 -3.48
CA ILE A 135 -13.84 -11.40 -4.40
C ILE A 135 -12.66 -10.49 -4.00
N SER A 136 -12.90 -9.19 -3.88
CA SER A 136 -11.86 -8.18 -3.63
C SER A 136 -11.27 -8.30 -2.23
N PHE A 137 -12.10 -8.42 -1.21
CA PHE A 137 -11.67 -8.46 0.18
C PHE A 137 -10.99 -9.80 0.52
N THR A 138 -11.47 -10.92 -0.02
CA THR A 138 -10.80 -12.21 0.17
C THR A 138 -9.41 -12.18 -0.46
N LEU A 139 -9.26 -11.62 -1.66
CA LEU A 139 -7.94 -11.43 -2.26
C LEU A 139 -7.03 -10.55 -1.39
N ALA A 140 -7.54 -9.44 -0.88
CA ALA A 140 -6.79 -8.57 0.02
C ALA A 140 -6.32 -9.29 1.29
N ALA A 141 -7.20 -10.07 1.94
CA ALA A 141 -6.88 -10.87 3.12
C ALA A 141 -5.80 -11.91 2.81
N ILE A 142 -5.87 -12.60 1.66
CA ILE A 142 -4.85 -13.55 1.22
C ILE A 142 -3.50 -12.85 1.00
N ILE A 143 -3.47 -11.72 0.29
CA ILE A 143 -2.22 -10.99 0.01
C ILE A 143 -1.56 -10.50 1.31
N LEU A 144 -2.34 -9.90 2.22
CA LEU A 144 -1.82 -9.43 3.50
C LEU A 144 -1.42 -10.60 4.42
N GLY A 145 -2.16 -11.72 4.38
CA GLY A 145 -1.79 -12.94 5.09
C GLY A 145 -0.45 -13.52 4.60
N LEU A 146 -0.23 -13.55 3.29
CA LEU A 146 1.06 -13.96 2.70
C LEU A 146 2.20 -13.01 3.10
N LEU A 147 1.92 -11.70 3.11
CA LEU A 147 2.90 -10.70 3.54
C LEU A 147 3.24 -10.86 5.04
N SER A 148 2.23 -11.12 5.88
CA SER A 148 2.41 -11.41 7.29
C SER A 148 3.31 -12.63 7.50
N TYR A 149 2.97 -13.75 6.86
CA TYR A 149 3.76 -14.99 6.94
C TYR A 149 5.23 -14.72 6.60
N ARG A 150 5.47 -13.92 5.56
CA ARG A 150 6.82 -13.61 5.10
C ARG A 150 7.60 -12.76 6.10
N PHE A 151 6.98 -11.73 6.66
CA PHE A 151 7.61 -10.89 7.69
C PHE A 151 7.86 -11.68 9.00
N LEU A 152 6.92 -12.52 9.42
CA LEU A 152 7.09 -13.37 10.61
C LEU A 152 8.18 -14.43 10.39
N SER A 153 8.24 -15.04 9.21
CA SER A 153 9.31 -15.95 8.83
C SER A 153 10.67 -15.23 8.83
N TRP A 154 10.73 -14.01 8.29
CA TRP A 154 11.95 -13.22 8.29
C TRP A 154 12.38 -12.82 9.71
N TYR A 155 11.45 -12.50 10.60
CA TYR A 155 11.73 -12.27 12.02
C TYR A 155 12.37 -13.51 12.69
N LYS A 156 11.88 -14.72 12.35
CA LYS A 156 12.43 -15.98 12.87
C LYS A 156 13.85 -16.26 12.33
N SER A 157 14.11 -15.93 11.07
CA SER A 157 15.37 -16.23 10.38
C SER A 157 16.43 -15.12 10.49
N SER A 158 16.05 -13.88 10.78
CA SER A 158 16.95 -12.73 10.97
C SER A 158 17.13 -12.42 12.46
N ASN A 159 17.95 -11.42 12.80
CA ASN A 159 18.35 -10.99 14.16
C ASN A 159 17.18 -10.52 15.08
N LYS A 160 15.95 -11.04 14.92
CA LYS A 160 14.75 -10.74 15.70
C LYS A 160 14.45 -9.24 15.74
N ASN A 161 14.44 -8.59 14.59
CA ASN A 161 14.14 -7.16 14.49
C ASN A 161 12.65 -6.90 14.84
N ILE A 162 12.41 -6.11 15.90
CA ILE A 162 11.07 -5.81 16.40
C ILE A 162 10.18 -5.10 15.37
N THR A 163 10.75 -4.27 14.50
CA THR A 163 10.01 -3.58 13.43
C THR A 163 9.43 -4.58 12.43
N VAL A 164 10.20 -5.62 12.09
CA VAL A 164 9.77 -6.70 11.18
C VAL A 164 8.65 -7.52 11.82
N LEU A 165 8.78 -7.85 13.11
CA LEU A 165 7.72 -8.52 13.87
C LEU A 165 6.42 -7.71 13.87
N LEU A 166 6.53 -6.40 14.16
CA LEU A 166 5.37 -5.54 14.29
C LEU A 166 4.62 -5.38 12.96
N TYR A 167 5.32 -5.26 11.83
CA TYR A 167 4.69 -5.32 10.51
C TYR A 167 4.05 -6.69 10.24
N GLY A 168 4.73 -7.79 10.61
CA GLY A 168 4.15 -9.14 10.49
C GLY A 168 2.83 -9.28 11.23
N ILE A 169 2.76 -8.84 12.50
CA ILE A 169 1.53 -8.85 13.31
C ILE A 169 0.48 -7.90 12.72
N THR A 170 0.89 -6.69 12.29
CA THR A 170 -0.01 -5.71 11.68
C THR A 170 -0.73 -6.30 10.47
N PHE A 171 -0.01 -6.95 9.56
CA PHE A 171 -0.61 -7.57 8.39
C PHE A 171 -1.51 -8.75 8.75
N ALA A 172 -1.15 -9.54 9.78
CA ALA A 172 -2.01 -10.63 10.27
C ALA A 172 -3.35 -10.10 10.79
N VAL A 173 -3.29 -9.12 11.70
CA VAL A 173 -4.47 -8.52 12.34
C VAL A 173 -5.36 -7.83 11.30
N THR A 174 -4.75 -7.14 10.33
CA THR A 174 -5.48 -6.49 9.23
C THR A 174 -6.14 -7.51 8.29
N ALA A 175 -5.45 -8.60 7.95
CA ALA A 175 -6.02 -9.68 7.14
C ALA A 175 -7.22 -10.35 7.83
N ILE A 176 -7.10 -10.60 9.14
CA ILE A 176 -8.21 -11.12 9.97
C ILE A 176 -9.37 -10.11 9.96
N GLY A 177 -9.11 -8.82 10.20
CA GLY A 177 -10.14 -7.78 10.19
C GLY A 177 -10.89 -7.69 8.86
N ILE A 178 -10.18 -7.70 7.74
CA ILE A 178 -10.80 -7.71 6.40
C ILE A 178 -11.65 -8.98 6.21
N GLY A 179 -11.15 -10.15 6.62
CA GLY A 179 -11.91 -11.39 6.55
C GLY A 179 -13.20 -11.36 7.38
N VAL A 180 -13.13 -10.83 8.61
CA VAL A 180 -14.30 -10.66 9.49
C VAL A 180 -15.30 -9.69 8.88
N ILE A 181 -14.86 -8.57 8.29
CA ILE A 181 -15.73 -7.61 7.60
C ILE A 181 -16.54 -8.30 6.49
N VAL A 182 -15.91 -9.12 5.65
CA VAL A 182 -16.62 -9.86 4.60
C VAL A 182 -17.64 -10.82 5.18
N ALA A 183 -17.22 -11.64 6.15
CA ALA A 183 -18.06 -12.68 6.71
C ALA A 183 -19.27 -12.11 7.44
N VAL A 184 -19.04 -11.16 8.34
CA VAL A 184 -20.10 -10.55 9.15
C VAL A 184 -20.99 -9.67 8.30
N ASN A 185 -20.41 -8.68 7.60
CA ASN A 185 -21.25 -7.73 6.89
C ASN A 185 -21.93 -8.36 5.65
N GLY A 186 -21.29 -9.32 4.98
CA GLY A 186 -21.95 -10.09 3.93
C GLY A 186 -23.17 -10.85 4.44
N SER A 187 -23.09 -11.41 5.65
CA SER A 187 -24.21 -12.08 6.31
C SER A 187 -25.31 -11.09 6.71
N VAL A 188 -24.94 -9.94 7.28
CA VAL A 188 -25.88 -8.85 7.63
C VAL A 188 -26.62 -8.36 6.38
N ILE A 189 -25.89 -8.07 5.31
CA ILE A 189 -26.50 -7.61 4.06
C ILE A 189 -27.47 -8.65 3.51
N LEU A 190 -27.11 -9.95 3.54
CA LEU A 190 -27.94 -11.04 3.04
C LEU A 190 -29.21 -11.25 3.86
N LEU A 191 -29.14 -11.08 5.18
CA LEU A 191 -30.26 -11.34 6.09
C LEU A 191 -31.21 -10.15 6.23
N GLU A 192 -30.69 -8.92 6.16
CA GLU A 192 -31.47 -7.71 6.42
C GLU A 192 -32.00 -7.02 5.16
N ASN A 193 -31.50 -7.36 3.97
CA ASN A 193 -31.95 -6.76 2.71
C ASN A 193 -32.75 -7.75 1.86
N PRO A 194 -33.77 -7.27 1.12
CA PRO A 194 -34.40 -8.08 0.09
C PRO A 194 -33.37 -8.52 -0.97
N SER A 195 -33.66 -9.61 -1.67
CA SER A 195 -32.77 -10.15 -2.72
C SER A 195 -32.52 -9.16 -3.88
N GLN A 196 -33.42 -8.20 -4.07
CA GLN A 196 -33.36 -7.13 -5.06
C GLN A 196 -33.61 -5.78 -4.38
N ILE A 197 -32.84 -4.75 -4.76
CA ILE A 197 -33.01 -3.38 -4.25
C ILE A 197 -33.23 -2.43 -5.42
N GLY A 198 -34.27 -1.60 -5.30
CA GLY A 198 -34.56 -0.47 -6.20
C GLY A 198 -34.63 0.87 -5.44
N GLY A 199 -34.74 1.98 -6.19
CA GLY A 199 -34.65 3.34 -5.64
C GLY A 199 -35.58 3.64 -4.47
N LEU A 200 -36.87 3.28 -4.57
CA LEU A 200 -37.86 3.58 -3.51
C LEU A 200 -37.60 2.83 -2.20
N GLN A 201 -37.17 1.57 -2.27
CA GLN A 201 -36.88 0.73 -1.09
C GLN A 201 -35.60 1.16 -0.37
N SER A 202 -34.60 1.63 -1.11
CA SER A 202 -33.34 2.13 -0.53
C SER A 202 -33.55 3.38 0.34
N VAL A 203 -34.38 4.31 -0.12
CA VAL A 203 -34.71 5.54 0.62
C VAL A 203 -35.51 5.20 1.87
N LEU A 204 -36.53 4.34 1.76
CA LEU A 204 -37.38 3.95 2.89
C LEU A 204 -36.58 3.26 4.01
N LYS A 205 -35.59 2.42 3.68
CA LYS A 205 -34.74 1.74 4.67
C LYS A 205 -33.77 2.71 5.39
N VAL A 206 -33.17 3.65 4.66
CA VAL A 206 -32.31 4.69 5.26
C VAL A 206 -33.12 5.56 6.23
N TYR A 207 -34.32 5.98 5.82
CA TYR A 207 -35.21 6.76 6.67
C TYR A 207 -35.74 5.96 7.87
N SER A 208 -36.15 4.70 7.70
CA SER A 208 -36.61 3.87 8.82
C SER A 208 -35.51 3.59 9.84
N SER A 209 -34.26 3.42 9.39
CA SER A 209 -33.09 3.27 10.27
C SER A 209 -32.69 4.56 10.99
N SER A 210 -33.13 5.73 10.51
CA SER A 210 -32.94 7.02 11.16
C SER A 210 -34.03 7.36 12.18
N SER A 211 -35.21 6.73 12.07
CA SER A 211 -36.39 7.03 12.89
C SER A 211 -36.76 5.92 13.88
N SER A 212 -36.22 4.70 13.75
CA SER A 212 -36.47 3.62 14.70
C SER A 212 -35.45 3.68 15.84
N ASP A 213 -35.96 3.96 17.03
CA ASP A 213 -35.44 3.61 18.36
C ASP A 213 -34.03 3.03 18.39
N THR A 214 -33.14 3.76 19.05
CA THR A 214 -31.89 3.32 19.67
C THR A 214 -32.11 2.20 20.71
N THR A 215 -32.87 1.16 20.37
CA THR A 215 -32.75 -0.13 21.04
C THR A 215 -31.50 -0.79 20.47
N GLN A 216 -30.35 -0.34 20.98
CA GLN A 216 -29.10 -1.06 20.86
C GLN A 216 -29.32 -2.46 21.45
N SER A 217 -29.71 -3.42 20.61
CA SER A 217 -29.69 -4.81 21.05
C SER A 217 -28.23 -5.10 21.42
N PRO A 218 -27.94 -5.68 22.61
CA PRO A 218 -26.58 -5.99 23.00
C PRO A 218 -25.84 -6.82 21.94
N LYS A 219 -26.60 -7.65 21.19
CA LYS A 219 -26.09 -8.46 20.08
C LYS A 219 -25.58 -7.63 18.90
N ALA A 220 -26.29 -6.57 18.48
CA ALA A 220 -25.85 -5.70 17.38
C ALA A 220 -24.57 -4.92 17.75
N LEU A 221 -24.49 -4.44 18.99
CA LEU A 221 -23.28 -3.76 19.49
C LEU A 221 -22.09 -4.72 19.54
N ILE A 222 -22.28 -5.94 20.06
CA ILE A 222 -21.23 -6.97 20.09
C ILE A 222 -20.75 -7.29 18.66
N LEU A 223 -21.69 -7.45 17.71
CA LEU A 223 -21.35 -7.76 16.32
C LEU A 223 -20.55 -6.62 15.66
N TYR A 224 -20.94 -5.37 15.89
CA TYR A 224 -20.20 -4.19 15.44
C TYR A 224 -18.78 -4.16 16.01
N GLN A 225 -18.63 -4.39 17.32
CA GLN A 225 -17.31 -4.40 17.96
C GLN A 225 -16.43 -5.53 17.42
N ILE A 226 -16.95 -6.75 17.27
CA ILE A 226 -16.21 -7.88 16.70
C ILE A 226 -15.74 -7.57 15.27
N THR A 227 -16.59 -6.90 14.48
CA THR A 227 -16.31 -6.61 13.07
C THR A 227 -15.17 -5.62 12.89
N TYR A 228 -15.20 -4.50 13.62
CA TYR A 228 -14.27 -3.40 13.37
C TYR A 228 -13.04 -3.39 14.28
N THR A 229 -13.10 -3.99 15.48
CA THR A 229 -11.97 -3.97 16.44
C THR A 229 -10.65 -4.48 15.86
N PRO A 230 -10.59 -5.61 15.12
CA PRO A 230 -9.33 -6.06 14.53
C PRO A 230 -8.73 -5.03 13.57
N SER A 231 -9.54 -4.37 12.75
CA SER A 231 -9.08 -3.32 11.83
C SER A 231 -8.58 -2.08 12.58
N ARG A 232 -9.22 -1.70 13.70
CA ARG A 232 -8.76 -0.60 14.56
C ARG A 232 -7.41 -0.93 15.22
N LEU A 233 -7.26 -2.15 15.74
CA LEU A 233 -6.00 -2.64 16.28
C LEU A 233 -4.91 -2.69 15.20
N GLY A 234 -5.25 -3.17 14.01
CA GLY A 234 -4.36 -3.18 12.84
C GLY A 234 -3.87 -1.79 12.48
N PHE A 235 -4.74 -0.78 12.50
CA PHE A 235 -4.38 0.61 12.25
C PHE A 235 -3.39 1.17 13.29
N VAL A 236 -3.64 0.92 14.59
CA VAL A 236 -2.73 1.36 15.66
C VAL A 236 -1.38 0.64 15.56
N LEU A 237 -1.37 -0.67 15.29
CA LEU A 237 -0.13 -1.44 15.09
C LEU A 237 0.64 -0.92 13.86
N TYR A 238 -0.06 -0.62 12.77
CA TYR A 238 0.54 -0.02 11.57
C TYR A 238 1.18 1.33 11.85
N TRP A 239 0.51 2.15 12.67
CA TRP A 239 1.04 3.43 13.13
C TRP A 239 2.34 3.24 13.92
N ILE A 240 2.35 2.34 14.92
CA ILE A 240 3.55 2.06 15.72
C ILE A 240 4.69 1.53 14.81
N ALA A 241 4.39 0.60 13.89
CA ALA A 241 5.36 0.02 12.97
C ALA A 241 6.01 1.08 12.08
N THR A 242 5.18 1.96 11.53
CA THR A 242 5.63 3.06 10.66
C THR A 242 6.41 4.10 11.46
N ALA A 243 6.01 4.40 12.70
CA ALA A 243 6.75 5.28 13.60
C ALA A 243 8.14 4.75 13.94
N LEU A 244 8.28 3.44 14.18
CA LEU A 244 9.57 2.81 14.40
C LEU A 244 10.44 2.80 13.13
N LEU A 245 9.86 2.45 11.98
CA LEU A 245 10.58 2.41 10.70
C LEU A 245 11.14 3.79 10.32
N LEU A 246 10.36 4.85 10.49
CA LEU A 246 10.83 6.21 10.17
C LEU A 246 11.57 6.91 11.32
N ARG A 247 11.72 6.28 12.49
CA ARG A 247 12.40 6.89 13.65
C ARG A 247 13.81 7.36 13.31
N GLU A 248 14.52 6.62 12.47
CA GLU A 248 15.88 6.97 12.03
C GLU A 248 15.90 8.26 11.20
N TYR A 249 14.82 8.52 10.47
CA TYR A 249 14.63 9.72 9.64
C TYR A 249 14.17 10.94 10.44
N SER A 250 13.71 10.75 11.69
CA SER A 250 13.34 11.86 12.59
C SER A 250 14.48 12.85 12.83
N ARG A 251 15.74 12.40 12.76
CA ARG A 251 16.93 13.24 12.89
C ARG A 251 17.13 14.17 11.70
N LYS A 252 16.73 13.76 10.49
CA LYS A 252 16.86 14.55 9.26
C LYS A 252 15.71 15.54 9.08
N LEU A 253 14.49 15.17 9.48
CA LEU A 253 13.28 15.99 9.31
C LEU A 253 13.08 17.02 10.45
N GLY A 254 13.74 16.81 11.59
CA GLY A 254 13.50 17.52 12.84
C GLY A 254 12.46 16.81 13.69
N ARG A 255 12.77 16.57 14.97
CA ARG A 255 11.96 15.73 15.86
C ARG A 255 10.50 16.20 15.96
N LEU A 256 10.26 17.51 16.10
CA LEU A 256 8.91 18.06 16.23
C LEU A 256 8.09 17.82 14.94
N LYS A 257 8.63 18.21 13.79
CA LYS A 257 7.98 18.02 12.47
C LYS A 257 7.69 16.54 12.19
N PHE A 258 8.60 15.66 12.59
CA PHE A 258 8.42 14.21 12.45
C PHE A 258 7.24 13.70 13.29
N TRP A 259 7.22 14.01 14.60
CA TRP A 259 6.17 13.53 15.48
C TRP A 259 4.80 14.13 15.15
N THR A 260 4.73 15.40 14.72
CA THR A 260 3.47 16.00 14.26
C THR A 260 2.96 15.33 12.99
N LEU A 261 3.84 15.00 12.04
CA LEU A 261 3.43 14.34 10.80
C LEU A 261 2.91 12.93 11.07
N ILE A 262 3.59 12.17 11.93
CA ILE A 262 3.23 10.78 12.19
C ILE A 262 2.03 10.65 13.11
N SER A 263 1.81 11.58 14.05
CA SER A 263 0.65 11.53 14.94
C SER A 263 -0.65 11.92 14.24
N LEU A 264 -0.59 12.71 13.17
CA LEU A 264 -1.77 13.26 12.51
C LEU A 264 -2.75 12.18 11.98
N PRO A 265 -2.31 11.08 11.32
CA PRO A 265 -3.20 9.95 11.01
C PRO A 265 -3.91 9.35 12.22
N LEU A 266 -3.19 9.20 13.34
CA LEU A 266 -3.73 8.60 14.56
C LEU A 266 -4.75 9.52 15.22
N VAL A 267 -4.44 10.81 15.32
CA VAL A 267 -5.35 11.83 15.87
C VAL A 267 -6.64 11.88 15.05
N SER A 268 -6.53 11.89 13.72
CA SER A 268 -7.67 11.86 12.80
C SER A 268 -8.57 10.64 13.06
N PHE A 269 -7.98 9.47 13.13
CA PHE A 269 -8.69 8.21 13.38
C PHE A 269 -9.36 8.15 14.77
N LEU A 270 -8.65 8.61 15.82
CA LEU A 270 -9.19 8.65 17.17
C LEU A 270 -10.32 9.68 17.30
N ALA A 271 -10.19 10.85 16.68
CA ALA A 271 -11.26 11.85 16.63
C ALA A 271 -12.53 11.23 16.05
N ALA A 272 -12.44 10.55 14.89
CA ALA A 272 -13.60 9.88 14.32
C ALA A 272 -14.21 8.81 15.21
N SER A 273 -13.38 8.02 15.90
CA SER A 273 -13.86 6.98 16.80
C SER A 273 -14.61 7.56 18.02
N ILE A 274 -14.23 8.75 18.50
CA ILE A 274 -14.85 9.41 19.65
C ILE A 274 -16.13 10.15 19.24
N PHE A 275 -16.10 10.90 18.13
CA PHE A 275 -17.24 11.72 17.70
C PHE A 275 -18.40 10.90 17.11
N VAL A 276 -18.15 9.67 16.66
CA VAL A 276 -19.18 8.72 16.20
C VAL A 276 -19.76 7.90 17.38
N SER A 277 -19.47 8.28 18.63
CA SER A 277 -20.04 7.61 19.80
C SER A 277 -21.57 7.77 19.83
N PRO A 278 -22.33 6.74 20.24
CA PRO A 278 -23.78 6.84 20.45
C PRO A 278 -24.21 7.93 21.43
N ASP A 279 -23.27 8.43 22.25
CA ASP A 279 -23.50 9.53 23.19
C ASP A 279 -23.78 10.86 22.48
N TYR A 280 -23.37 11.01 21.22
CA TYR A 280 -23.61 12.20 20.42
C TYR A 280 -24.73 11.95 19.40
N GLN A 281 -25.84 12.70 19.52
CA GLN A 281 -26.95 12.63 18.55
C GLN A 281 -26.63 13.44 17.29
N HIS A 282 -25.77 12.89 16.44
CA HIS A 282 -25.51 13.42 15.10
C HIS A 282 -26.36 12.72 14.04
N SER A 283 -26.54 13.36 12.88
CA SER A 283 -27.16 12.71 11.72
C SER A 283 -26.19 11.67 11.13
N LEU A 284 -26.70 10.54 10.61
CA LEU A 284 -25.90 9.51 9.93
C LEU A 284 -24.99 10.08 8.81
N LEU A 285 -25.46 11.12 8.10
CA LEU A 285 -24.65 11.84 7.11
C LEU A 285 -23.39 12.43 7.74
N TYR A 286 -23.54 13.14 8.85
CA TYR A 286 -22.42 13.77 9.55
C TYR A 286 -21.39 12.73 10.00
N ASP A 287 -21.85 11.63 10.61
CA ASP A 287 -20.97 10.55 11.03
C ASP A 287 -20.25 9.91 9.85
N ALA A 288 -20.95 9.64 8.75
CA ALA A 288 -20.37 9.11 7.53
C ALA A 288 -19.30 10.04 6.93
N LEU A 289 -19.55 11.35 6.86
CA LEU A 289 -18.58 12.33 6.38
C LEU A 289 -17.38 12.48 7.32
N LEU A 290 -17.60 12.39 8.62
CA LEU A 290 -16.56 12.50 9.62
C LEU A 290 -15.63 11.28 9.56
N VAL A 291 -16.18 10.07 9.48
CA VAL A 291 -15.40 8.83 9.28
C VAL A 291 -14.64 8.86 7.96
N LEU A 292 -15.31 9.23 6.87
CA LEU A 292 -14.72 9.31 5.54
C LEU A 292 -13.55 10.29 5.49
N SER A 293 -13.74 11.51 6.00
CA SER A 293 -12.70 12.53 6.04
C SER A 293 -11.54 12.10 6.93
N ALA A 294 -11.82 11.53 8.10
CA ALA A 294 -10.79 11.12 9.03
C ALA A 294 -9.92 9.97 8.51
N LEU A 295 -10.54 8.93 7.95
CA LEU A 295 -9.84 7.76 7.40
C LEU A 295 -9.10 8.12 6.11
N THR A 296 -9.70 8.93 5.23
CA THR A 296 -9.05 9.39 3.99
C THR A 296 -7.86 10.28 4.31
N ALA A 297 -8.02 11.24 5.22
CA ALA A 297 -6.91 12.09 5.67
C ALA A 297 -5.80 11.24 6.31
N GLY A 298 -6.14 10.31 7.20
CA GLY A 298 -5.17 9.41 7.82
C GLY A 298 -4.41 8.56 6.80
N GLY A 299 -5.12 7.99 5.82
CA GLY A 299 -4.53 7.22 4.74
C GLY A 299 -3.62 8.01 3.83
N VAL A 300 -4.03 9.21 3.41
CA VAL A 300 -3.22 10.14 2.62
C VAL A 300 -1.96 10.53 3.39
N LEU A 301 -2.07 10.80 4.69
CA LEU A 301 -0.93 11.13 5.54
C LEU A 301 0.06 9.96 5.67
N PHE A 302 -0.42 8.71 5.80
CA PHE A 302 0.45 7.55 5.69
C PHE A 302 1.11 7.44 4.31
N GLY A 303 0.37 7.66 3.21
CA GLY A 303 0.97 7.71 1.88
C GLY A 303 2.07 8.77 1.77
N ILE A 304 1.86 9.95 2.37
CA ILE A 304 2.84 11.03 2.39
C ILE A 304 4.12 10.63 3.11
N THR A 305 4.09 9.82 4.18
CA THR A 305 5.33 9.38 4.85
C THR A 305 6.20 8.53 3.92
N PHE A 306 5.59 7.61 3.16
CA PHE A 306 6.30 6.83 2.13
C PHE A 306 6.79 7.70 0.98
N LEU A 307 6.03 8.73 0.55
CA LEU A 307 6.48 9.67 -0.48
C LEU A 307 7.64 10.56 0.00
N ILE A 308 7.65 10.98 1.26
CA ILE A 308 8.77 11.73 1.85
C ILE A 308 10.03 10.85 1.84
N MET A 309 9.89 9.58 2.20
CA MET A 309 10.99 8.62 2.10
C MET A 309 11.49 8.50 0.66
N ALA A 310 10.58 8.30 -0.30
CA ALA A 310 10.93 8.20 -1.72
C ALA A 310 11.65 9.44 -2.24
N ARG A 311 11.16 10.64 -1.87
CA ARG A 311 11.80 11.91 -2.22
C ARG A 311 13.17 12.06 -1.59
N SER A 312 13.35 11.62 -0.34
CA SER A 312 14.67 11.62 0.31
C SER A 312 15.66 10.75 -0.45
N MET A 313 15.24 9.56 -0.89
CA MET A 313 16.10 8.67 -1.69
C MET A 313 16.44 9.28 -3.05
N ARG A 314 15.46 9.85 -3.74
CA ARG A 314 15.68 10.53 -5.03
C ARG A 314 16.56 11.78 -4.94
N ARG A 315 16.58 12.48 -3.80
CA ARG A 315 17.48 13.63 -3.60
C ARG A 315 18.95 13.19 -3.47
N ILE A 316 19.21 12.07 -2.82
CA ILE A 316 20.55 11.48 -2.72
C ILE A 316 21.08 11.12 -4.11
N THR A 317 20.21 10.54 -4.96
CA THR A 317 20.49 10.29 -6.39
C THR A 317 20.92 11.56 -7.13
N THR A 318 20.21 12.69 -6.98
CA THR A 318 20.50 13.90 -7.78
C THR A 318 21.85 14.54 -7.47
N THR A 319 22.44 14.23 -6.32
CA THR A 319 23.76 14.72 -5.89
C THR A 319 24.90 13.76 -6.23
N SER A 320 24.60 12.50 -6.60
CA SER A 320 25.60 11.47 -6.91
C SER A 320 25.50 11.06 -8.38
N SER A 321 26.54 11.33 -9.17
CA SER A 321 26.62 10.91 -10.58
C SER A 321 27.18 9.48 -10.72
N THR A 322 26.72 8.53 -9.90
CA THR A 322 27.24 7.14 -9.88
C THR A 322 26.11 6.12 -9.80
N ASN A 323 26.41 4.83 -9.96
CA ASN A 323 25.46 3.71 -9.91
C ASN A 323 24.66 3.60 -8.59
N THR A 324 25.11 4.24 -7.50
CA THR A 324 24.30 4.40 -6.27
C THR A 324 23.02 5.21 -6.51
N ALA A 325 23.01 6.08 -7.52
CA ALA A 325 21.87 6.90 -7.90
C ALA A 325 20.72 6.05 -8.45
N THR A 326 21.02 4.99 -9.22
CA THR A 326 19.99 4.10 -9.78
C THR A 326 19.32 3.24 -8.72
N HIS A 327 20.08 2.71 -7.75
CA HIS A 327 19.52 1.96 -6.61
C HIS A 327 18.54 2.80 -5.78
N HIS A 328 18.92 4.03 -5.44
CA HIS A 328 18.06 4.96 -4.70
C HIS A 328 16.80 5.35 -5.49
N ASN A 329 16.87 5.41 -6.83
CA ASN A 329 15.70 5.67 -7.68
C ASN A 329 14.72 4.49 -7.69
N THR A 330 15.21 3.25 -7.73
CA THR A 330 14.37 2.04 -7.67
C THR A 330 13.72 1.89 -6.30
N LEU A 331 14.46 2.12 -5.22
CA LEU A 331 13.88 2.16 -3.87
C LEU A 331 12.82 3.26 -3.74
N ALA A 332 13.09 4.46 -4.27
CA ALA A 332 12.11 5.55 -4.31
C ALA A 332 10.85 5.16 -5.10
N TYR A 333 11.01 4.40 -6.18
CA TYR A 333 9.90 3.89 -6.98
C TYR A 333 9.04 2.90 -6.19
N TYR A 334 9.63 1.88 -5.55
CA TYR A 334 8.88 0.92 -4.72
C TYR A 334 8.17 1.57 -3.53
N LEU A 335 8.83 2.55 -2.89
CA LEU A 335 8.21 3.35 -1.82
C LEU A 335 7.04 4.19 -2.34
N THR A 336 7.14 4.72 -3.56
CA THR A 336 6.03 5.44 -4.21
C THR A 336 4.84 4.52 -4.50
N ILE A 337 5.10 3.27 -4.92
CA ILE A 337 4.04 2.26 -5.09
C ILE A 337 3.37 1.95 -3.76
N SER A 338 4.17 1.71 -2.72
CA SER A 338 3.67 1.45 -1.38
C SER A 338 2.80 2.60 -0.88
N ALA A 339 3.24 3.86 -1.10
CA ALA A 339 2.46 5.05 -0.76
C ALA A 339 1.07 5.03 -1.38
N PHE A 340 0.97 4.84 -2.70
CA PHE A 340 -0.33 4.81 -3.37
C PHE A 340 -1.17 3.60 -2.95
N GLY A 341 -0.55 2.43 -2.75
CA GLY A 341 -1.21 1.24 -2.24
C GLY A 341 -1.85 1.50 -0.87
N THR A 342 -1.13 2.14 0.05
CA THR A 342 -1.66 2.51 1.37
C THR A 342 -2.85 3.44 1.27
N VAL A 343 -2.76 4.50 0.44
CA VAL A 343 -3.89 5.43 0.24
C VAL A 343 -5.10 4.69 -0.34
N LEU A 344 -4.90 3.87 -1.36
CA LEU A 344 -6.00 3.11 -1.97
C LEU A 344 -6.63 2.11 -0.99
N ILE A 345 -5.86 1.42 -0.13
CA ILE A 345 -6.41 0.53 0.91
C ILE A 345 -7.35 1.33 1.82
N THR A 346 -6.91 2.50 2.28
CA THR A 346 -7.71 3.33 3.19
C THR A 346 -8.97 3.86 2.50
N VAL A 347 -8.88 4.33 1.25
CA VAL A 347 -10.03 4.80 0.49
C VAL A 347 -11.03 3.66 0.27
N SER A 348 -10.58 2.46 -0.08
CA SER A 348 -11.43 1.27 -0.23
C SER A 348 -12.13 0.82 1.06
N LEU A 349 -11.64 1.24 2.24
CA LEU A 349 -12.19 0.86 3.55
C LEU A 349 -12.97 2.00 4.25
N THR A 350 -13.07 3.18 3.63
CA THR A 350 -13.73 4.34 4.26
C THR A 350 -15.25 4.20 4.36
N SER A 351 -15.91 3.64 3.34
CA SER A 351 -17.36 3.41 3.36
C SER A 351 -17.69 2.09 4.04
N PRO A 352 -18.59 2.08 5.06
CA PRO A 352 -18.98 0.87 5.75
C PRO A 352 -19.70 -0.10 4.82
N VAL A 353 -19.29 -1.36 4.82
CA VAL A 353 -19.85 -2.40 3.97
C VAL A 353 -21.16 -2.95 4.57
N ILE A 354 -22.05 -2.12 5.11
CA ILE A 354 -23.24 -2.60 5.86
C ILE A 354 -24.52 -2.31 5.09
N TYR A 355 -24.57 -1.17 4.41
CA TYR A 355 -25.73 -0.73 3.66
C TYR A 355 -25.59 -1.17 2.20
N ALA A 356 -26.70 -1.62 1.60
CA ALA A 356 -26.80 -1.96 0.19
C ALA A 356 -27.55 -0.81 -0.53
N PRO A 357 -26.86 0.30 -0.87
CA PRO A 357 -27.48 1.49 -1.41
C PRO A 357 -27.93 1.32 -2.87
N PHE A 358 -28.87 2.16 -3.29
CA PHE A 358 -29.25 2.30 -4.69
C PHE A 358 -29.02 3.75 -5.17
N PRO A 359 -28.27 3.98 -6.26
CA PRO A 359 -27.32 3.06 -6.91
C PRO A 359 -26.26 2.54 -5.94
N PRO A 360 -25.54 1.46 -6.29
CA PRO A 360 -24.55 0.83 -5.42
C PRO A 360 -23.24 1.63 -5.35
N PHE A 361 -23.32 2.90 -4.92
CA PHE A 361 -22.15 3.73 -4.59
C PHE A 361 -21.27 3.03 -3.55
N ALA A 362 -19.97 3.33 -3.57
CA ALA A 362 -18.90 2.62 -2.89
C ALA A 362 -18.58 1.20 -3.41
N ALA A 363 -19.41 0.61 -4.29
CA ALA A 363 -19.10 -0.71 -4.86
C ALA A 363 -17.80 -0.70 -5.69
N ALA A 364 -17.50 0.43 -6.36
CA ALA A 364 -16.22 0.60 -7.03
C ALA A 364 -15.10 0.72 -5.99
N ALA A 365 -15.24 1.52 -4.94
CA ALA A 365 -14.21 1.59 -3.90
C ALA A 365 -13.90 0.22 -3.27
N TRP A 366 -14.93 -0.58 -2.96
CA TRP A 366 -14.79 -1.93 -2.38
C TRP A 366 -14.13 -2.93 -3.33
N SER A 367 -14.42 -2.86 -4.63
CA SER A 367 -13.85 -3.79 -5.61
C SER A 367 -12.35 -3.59 -5.85
N PHE A 368 -11.78 -2.47 -5.39
CA PHE A 368 -10.37 -2.15 -5.57
C PHE A 368 -9.46 -2.59 -4.41
N LEU A 369 -10.01 -3.00 -3.26
CA LEU A 369 -9.21 -3.37 -2.07
C LEU A 369 -8.14 -4.45 -2.36
N GLY A 370 -8.46 -5.43 -3.22
CA GLY A 370 -7.52 -6.45 -3.68
C GLY A 370 -6.34 -5.86 -4.46
N LEU A 371 -6.61 -4.96 -5.42
CA LEU A 371 -5.57 -4.25 -6.17
C LEU A 371 -4.73 -3.35 -5.27
N SER A 372 -5.37 -2.62 -4.35
CA SER A 372 -4.70 -1.77 -3.37
C SER A 372 -3.71 -2.56 -2.51
N SER A 373 -4.15 -3.71 -2.00
CA SER A 373 -3.33 -4.62 -1.19
C SER A 373 -2.17 -5.21 -1.99
N TYR A 374 -2.40 -5.55 -3.27
CA TYR A 374 -1.34 -5.99 -4.17
C TYR A 374 -0.29 -4.92 -4.39
N LEU A 375 -0.68 -3.69 -4.73
CA LEU A 375 0.24 -2.57 -4.95
C LEU A 375 1.04 -2.29 -3.68
N TYR A 376 0.37 -2.18 -2.53
CA TYR A 376 1.03 -2.00 -1.26
C TYR A 376 2.04 -3.13 -0.98
N SER A 377 1.62 -4.39 -1.12
CA SER A 377 2.49 -5.55 -0.90
C SER A 377 3.69 -5.54 -1.83
N LEU A 378 3.50 -5.27 -3.13
CA LEU A 378 4.55 -5.23 -4.13
C LEU A 378 5.60 -4.17 -3.76
N GLY A 379 5.15 -2.93 -3.55
CA GLY A 379 6.04 -1.81 -3.22
C GLY A 379 6.73 -1.99 -1.87
N PHE A 380 5.98 -2.33 -0.83
CA PHE A 380 6.51 -2.45 0.53
C PHE A 380 7.49 -3.63 0.65
N TYR A 381 7.15 -4.79 0.07
CA TYR A 381 7.99 -5.97 0.13
C TYR A 381 9.34 -5.76 -0.55
N PHE A 382 9.34 -5.22 -1.77
CA PHE A 382 10.59 -4.95 -2.49
C PHE A 382 11.41 -3.81 -1.88
N SER A 383 10.75 -2.79 -1.32
CA SER A 383 11.45 -1.75 -0.54
C SER A 383 12.16 -2.35 0.67
N ALA A 384 11.48 -3.22 1.42
CA ALA A 384 12.03 -3.83 2.63
C ALA A 384 13.23 -4.75 2.33
N ILE A 385 13.16 -5.52 1.23
CA ILE A 385 14.28 -6.34 0.77
C ILE A 385 15.49 -5.48 0.41
N SER A 386 15.30 -4.47 -0.43
CA SER A 386 16.38 -3.60 -0.91
C SER A 386 17.07 -2.88 0.26
N ILE A 387 16.30 -2.39 1.23
CA ILE A 387 16.85 -1.77 2.44
C ILE A 387 17.65 -2.79 3.28
N ALA A 388 17.16 -4.03 3.41
CA ALA A 388 17.85 -5.04 4.21
C ALA A 388 19.14 -5.56 3.57
N GLN A 389 19.18 -5.64 2.24
CA GLN A 389 20.40 -5.93 1.49
C GLN A 389 21.47 -4.88 1.78
N ASP A 390 21.14 -3.61 1.61
CA ASP A 390 22.06 -2.50 1.86
C ASP A 390 22.57 -2.52 3.32
N ALA A 391 21.65 -2.67 4.29
CA ALA A 391 22.02 -2.75 5.69
C ALA A 391 22.97 -3.92 6.02
N LYS A 392 22.70 -5.12 5.47
CA LYS A 392 23.53 -6.30 5.70
C LYS A 392 24.90 -6.18 5.02
N LEU A 393 24.96 -5.59 3.83
CA LEU A 393 26.20 -5.34 3.12
C LEU A 393 27.07 -4.31 3.85
N ARG A 394 26.51 -3.16 4.25
CA ARG A 394 27.20 -2.15 5.07
C ARG A 394 27.75 -2.75 6.36
N GLN A 395 26.94 -3.56 7.06
CA GLN A 395 27.38 -4.22 8.29
C GLN A 395 28.54 -5.20 8.02
N SER A 396 28.46 -5.98 6.95
CA SER A 396 29.53 -6.91 6.56
C SER A 396 30.84 -6.19 6.24
N ILE A 397 30.77 -5.07 5.50
CA ILE A 397 31.94 -4.24 5.20
C ILE A 397 32.55 -3.70 6.49
N ARG A 398 31.72 -3.20 7.42
CA ARG A 398 32.18 -2.68 8.70
C ARG A 398 32.87 -3.76 9.55
N ASP A 399 32.33 -4.97 9.57
CA ASP A 399 32.91 -6.10 10.31
C ASP A 399 34.24 -6.57 9.70
N ILE A 400 34.33 -6.60 8.36
CA ILE A 400 35.58 -6.90 7.65
C ILE A 400 36.61 -5.79 7.92
N ALA A 401 36.23 -4.53 7.74
CA ALA A 401 37.07 -3.37 7.99
C ALA A 401 37.62 -3.36 9.42
N ALA A 402 36.79 -3.64 10.42
CA ALA A 402 37.19 -3.68 11.83
C ALA A 402 38.14 -4.85 12.17
N LYS A 403 38.02 -5.99 11.47
CA LYS A 403 38.90 -7.15 11.64
C LYS A 403 40.26 -6.90 11.00
N GLU A 404 40.29 -6.43 9.76
CA GLU A 404 41.52 -6.11 9.03
C GLU A 404 42.22 -4.88 9.63
N SER A 405 41.46 -3.92 10.18
CA SER A 405 42.04 -2.79 10.91
C SER A 405 42.71 -3.16 12.23
N LYS A 406 42.45 -4.35 12.79
CA LYS A 406 43.20 -4.86 13.96
C LYS A 406 44.52 -5.52 13.55
N LEU A 407 44.67 -5.87 12.28
CA LEU A 407 45.91 -6.38 11.67
C LEU A 407 46.82 -5.26 11.14
N LEU A 408 46.40 -3.99 11.25
CA LEU A 408 47.07 -2.75 10.78
C LEU A 408 48.46 -2.46 11.36
N GLY A 409 49.03 -3.35 12.17
CA GLY A 409 50.39 -3.15 12.69
C GLY A 409 51.49 -3.30 11.65
N SER A 410 51.28 -4.00 10.51
CA SER A 410 52.42 -4.44 9.70
C SER A 410 52.24 -4.68 8.19
N ILE A 411 51.10 -4.38 7.55
CA ILE A 411 50.91 -4.68 6.11
C ILE A 411 50.40 -3.48 5.31
N GLY A 412 50.95 -3.32 4.09
CA GLY A 412 50.69 -2.22 3.16
C GLY A 412 49.21 -2.08 2.78
N THR A 413 48.74 -0.83 2.81
CA THR A 413 47.34 -0.41 2.64
C THR A 413 46.68 -0.90 1.34
N ALA A 414 47.43 -0.96 0.24
CA ALA A 414 46.91 -1.31 -1.07
C ALA A 414 46.54 -2.80 -1.22
N HIS A 415 47.29 -3.72 -0.59
CA HIS A 415 46.98 -5.15 -0.68
C HIS A 415 45.74 -5.51 0.17
N MET A 416 45.60 -4.86 1.32
CA MET A 416 44.45 -5.00 2.20
C MET A 416 43.17 -4.48 1.56
N GLU A 417 43.23 -3.35 0.86
CA GLU A 417 42.07 -2.79 0.15
C GLU A 417 41.54 -3.76 -0.93
N GLN A 418 42.44 -4.40 -1.69
CA GLN A 418 42.08 -5.44 -2.65
C GLN A 418 41.47 -6.68 -1.99
N GLU A 419 41.99 -7.10 -0.83
CA GLU A 419 41.48 -8.27 -0.12
C GLU A 419 40.09 -8.01 0.48
N ILE A 420 39.88 -6.82 1.05
CA ILE A 420 38.56 -6.37 1.51
C ILE A 420 37.59 -6.31 0.33
N GLN A 421 37.99 -5.71 -0.80
CA GLN A 421 37.16 -5.64 -2.01
C GLN A 421 36.72 -7.04 -2.47
N LYS A 422 37.64 -8.01 -2.50
CA LYS A 422 37.35 -9.40 -2.88
C LYS A 422 36.38 -10.10 -1.92
N LYS A 423 36.52 -9.90 -0.60
CA LYS A 423 35.62 -10.47 0.42
C LYS A 423 34.22 -9.84 0.34
N VAL A 424 34.15 -8.52 0.14
CA VAL A 424 32.89 -7.77 -0.02
C VAL A 424 32.17 -8.18 -1.30
N LEU A 425 32.89 -8.28 -2.42
CA LEU A 425 32.41 -8.82 -3.70
C LEU A 425 31.74 -10.19 -3.54
N LYS A 426 32.41 -11.10 -2.84
CA LYS A 426 31.92 -12.46 -2.62
C LYS A 426 30.63 -12.45 -1.79
N LEU A 427 30.58 -11.66 -0.72
CA LEU A 427 29.40 -11.53 0.13
C LEU A 427 28.22 -10.86 -0.58
N ALA A 428 28.48 -9.83 -1.40
CA ALA A 428 27.45 -9.20 -2.21
C ALA A 428 26.79 -10.21 -3.17
N LYS A 429 27.61 -11.01 -3.87
CA LYS A 429 27.12 -12.09 -4.76
C LYS A 429 26.37 -13.19 -4.02
N GLU A 430 26.82 -13.57 -2.82
CA GLU A 430 26.14 -14.59 -2.01
C GLU A 430 24.80 -14.10 -1.48
N GLN A 431 24.72 -12.81 -1.08
CA GLN A 431 23.47 -12.17 -0.70
C GLN A 431 22.51 -12.08 -1.87
N GLU A 432 22.98 -11.62 -3.04
CA GLU A 432 22.19 -11.57 -4.28
C GLU A 432 21.59 -12.93 -4.62
N LYS A 433 22.41 -13.99 -4.63
CA LYS A 433 21.94 -15.36 -4.90
C LYS A 433 20.91 -15.85 -3.89
N THR A 434 21.13 -15.61 -2.60
CA THR A 434 20.16 -15.97 -1.55
C THR A 434 18.81 -15.25 -1.77
N LEU A 435 18.85 -14.03 -2.27
CA LEU A 435 17.69 -13.21 -2.53
C LEU A 435 16.96 -13.60 -3.80
N GLU A 436 17.69 -13.95 -4.84
CA GLU A 436 17.15 -14.58 -6.04
C GLU A 436 16.42 -15.89 -5.67
N GLU A 437 17.03 -16.75 -4.86
CA GLU A 437 16.40 -18.00 -4.40
C GLU A 437 15.15 -17.75 -3.53
N GLN A 438 15.18 -16.74 -2.65
CA GLN A 438 14.07 -16.46 -1.73
C GLN A 438 12.94 -15.64 -2.35
N THR A 439 13.22 -14.85 -3.38
CA THR A 439 12.27 -13.90 -3.96
C THR A 439 11.89 -14.24 -5.40
N GLY A 440 12.70 -15.05 -6.08
CA GLY A 440 12.68 -15.23 -7.53
C GLY A 440 12.64 -13.89 -8.25
N VAL A 441 13.36 -12.91 -7.71
CA VAL A 441 13.76 -11.70 -8.42
C VAL A 441 15.24 -11.83 -8.63
N GLU A 442 15.58 -12.17 -9.86
CA GLU A 442 16.88 -11.91 -10.41
C GLU A 442 17.02 -10.37 -10.46
N LEU A 443 18.00 -9.80 -9.76
CA LEU A 443 18.40 -8.38 -9.90
C LEU A 443 19.06 -8.13 -11.28
N HIS A 444 18.66 -8.89 -12.30
CA HIS A 444 19.47 -9.33 -13.44
C HIS A 444 19.46 -8.34 -14.61
N GLU A 445 18.93 -7.14 -14.44
CA GLU A 445 19.32 -5.99 -15.27
C GLU A 445 20.16 -4.95 -14.52
N TRP A 446 20.18 -5.00 -13.18
CA TRP A 446 20.82 -3.96 -12.36
C TRP A 446 22.22 -4.37 -11.88
N GLN A 447 22.53 -5.66 -11.73
CA GLN A 447 23.82 -6.11 -11.19
C GLN A 447 24.86 -6.59 -12.21
N GLN A 448 24.47 -6.97 -13.44
CA GLN A 448 25.45 -7.36 -14.46
C GLN A 448 26.37 -6.20 -14.90
N GLN A 449 25.93 -4.94 -14.72
CA GLN A 449 26.77 -3.74 -14.85
C GLN A 449 27.30 -3.20 -13.50
N GLN A 450 26.78 -3.64 -12.34
CA GLN A 450 27.09 -3.05 -11.04
C GLN A 450 28.13 -3.80 -10.21
N VAL A 451 28.76 -4.83 -10.78
CA VAL A 451 29.96 -5.46 -10.21
C VAL A 451 31.16 -5.21 -11.14
N GLU A 452 31.28 -3.99 -11.66
CA GLU A 452 32.57 -3.49 -12.12
C GLU A 452 33.37 -3.04 -10.88
N GLN A 453 34.68 -3.27 -10.87
CA GLN A 453 35.56 -3.01 -9.70
C GLN A 453 35.40 -1.59 -9.12
N GLU A 454 35.05 -0.63 -9.97
CA GLU A 454 34.84 0.78 -9.64
C GLU A 454 33.65 1.03 -8.68
N ASN A 455 32.54 0.28 -8.82
CA ASN A 455 31.32 0.51 -8.03
C ASN A 455 31.47 0.12 -6.54
N ILE A 456 32.29 -0.91 -6.28
CA ILE A 456 32.55 -1.37 -4.92
C ILE A 456 33.58 -0.48 -4.24
N GLN A 457 34.48 0.16 -4.99
CA GLN A 457 35.45 1.11 -4.44
C GLN A 457 34.74 2.34 -3.87
N ASP A 458 33.82 2.96 -4.62
CA ASP A 458 33.03 4.10 -4.13
C ASP A 458 32.19 3.75 -2.90
N TYR A 459 31.51 2.59 -2.94
CA TYR A 459 30.68 2.12 -1.84
C TYR A 459 31.52 1.78 -0.58
N MET A 460 32.68 1.16 -0.77
CA MET A 460 33.64 0.92 0.31
C MET A 460 34.19 2.23 0.88
N ALA A 461 34.51 3.22 0.03
CA ALA A 461 34.98 4.53 0.45
C ALA A 461 33.96 5.26 1.33
N GLU A 462 32.66 5.21 0.97
CA GLU A 462 31.58 5.76 1.78
C GLU A 462 31.52 5.10 3.17
N VAL A 463 31.56 3.75 3.22
CA VAL A 463 31.50 3.00 4.48
C VAL A 463 32.77 3.22 5.32
N PHE A 464 33.95 3.25 4.72
CA PHE A 464 35.20 3.54 5.43
C PHE A 464 35.21 4.96 6.02
N ALA A 465 34.74 5.96 5.28
CA ALA A 465 34.59 7.32 5.79
C ALA A 465 33.61 7.39 6.98
N GLU A 466 32.51 6.62 6.94
CA GLU A 466 31.54 6.51 8.03
C GLU A 466 32.15 5.84 9.28
N VAL A 467 32.93 4.77 9.09
CA VAL A 467 33.64 4.06 10.16
C VAL A 467 34.72 4.94 10.79
N GLU A 468 35.51 5.66 9.99
CA GLU A 468 36.57 6.55 10.47
C GLU A 468 36.00 7.74 11.25
N LYS A 469 34.90 8.33 10.76
CA LYS A 469 34.16 9.41 11.45
C LYS A 469 33.56 8.93 12.77
N SER A 470 33.14 7.67 12.83
CA SER A 470 32.63 7.05 14.07
C SER A 470 33.76 6.79 15.08
N ARG A 471 34.95 6.40 14.62
CA ARG A 471 36.14 6.19 15.46
C ARG A 471 36.64 7.49 16.09
N LYS A 472 36.77 8.56 15.29
CA LYS A 472 37.16 9.91 15.77
C LYS A 472 36.20 10.52 16.78
N LYS A 473 34.95 10.02 16.84
CA LYS A 473 33.92 10.42 17.80
C LYS A 473 33.98 9.65 19.13
N LEU A 474 34.67 8.52 19.17
CA LEU A 474 34.90 7.71 20.37
C LEU A 474 36.24 8.04 21.04
N GLU A 475 37.16 8.67 20.30
CA GLU A 475 38.47 9.14 20.77
C GLU A 475 38.44 10.58 21.33
N LYS A 476 37.29 11.26 21.26
CA LYS A 476 36.98 12.54 21.92
C LYS A 476 35.95 12.31 23.01
#